data_AF-X0V5S2-F1
#
_entry.id   AF-X0V5S2-F1
#
_cell.length_a   1.000
_cell.length_b   1.000
_cell.length_c   1.000
_cell.angle_alpha   90.00
_cell.angle_beta   90.00
_cell.angle_gamma   90.00
#
_symmetry.space_group_name_H-M   'P 1'
#
loop_
_entity.id
_entity.type
_entity.pdbx_description
1 polymer ?
#
loop_
_entity_poly.entity_id
_entity_poly.type
_entity_poly.pdbx_seq_one_letter_code
_entity_poly.pdbx_strand_id
1 'polypeptide(L)'
;SAGNKTYNVSYQVYSAISGKIKDVSPLISTPPYYPCFLSGNPGWVGQTCHLNYNHLQKYYRFGTTREPEERINPDLCKEVISIADYSCGCSNVQNCKYSIQAQLEAFIENKTAKCVDFSSFIEYNITTGKIKANVTFGNDDVSVKIDFPITIMIKGYQPVIRILNFYTIERVRFKNVFDVARNIINKDMSDVEFRAEEDSPQFTNVYEEISVEKKDFLPNTSIVKIIDSKSKIDGEDYVFMFARENRHPALDYFKKHPYSNYNMYVIAGKTLE
;
A
#
# COMPACT_ATOMS: atom_id res chain seq x y z
N SER A 1 -1.22 39.49 2.86
CA SER A 1 -1.92 38.26 2.41
C SER A 1 -0.96 37.10 2.60
N ALA A 2 -0.97 36.49 3.79
CA ALA A 2 -0.09 35.38 4.11
C ALA A 2 -0.70 34.09 3.54
N GLY A 3 -0.10 33.56 2.49
CA GLY A 3 -0.46 32.26 1.96
C GLY A 3 0.04 31.17 2.91
N ASN A 4 -0.88 30.44 3.55
CA ASN A 4 -0.58 29.21 4.27
C ASN A 4 0.31 28.32 3.40
N LYS A 5 1.59 28.16 3.75
CA LYS A 5 2.46 27.12 3.19
C LYS A 5 2.31 25.89 4.07
N THR A 6 2.25 24.75 3.44
CA THR A 6 1.93 23.47 4.07
C THR A 6 2.83 22.43 3.42
N TYR A 7 3.25 21.45 4.20
CA TYR A 7 4.47 20.68 3.98
C TYR A 7 4.17 19.23 3.61
N ASN A 8 5.06 18.62 2.83
CA ASN A 8 4.84 17.30 2.25
C ASN A 8 5.70 16.22 2.89
N VAL A 9 5.02 15.16 3.32
CA VAL A 9 5.60 13.88 3.73
C VAL A 9 5.39 12.91 2.57
N SER A 10 6.42 12.13 2.23
CA SER A 10 6.31 11.03 1.28
C SER A 10 6.35 9.70 2.05
N TYR A 11 5.50 8.75 1.64
CA TYR A 11 5.52 7.38 2.16
C TYR A 11 5.67 6.40 1.00
N GLN A 12 6.51 5.39 1.20
CA GLN A 12 6.67 4.30 0.25
C GLN A 12 6.54 2.97 0.98
N VAL A 13 5.63 2.11 0.54
CA VAL A 13 5.42 0.77 1.12
C VAL A 13 6.41 -0.22 0.49
N TYR A 14 7.02 -1.05 1.32
CA TYR A 14 7.88 -2.16 0.91
C TYR A 14 7.36 -3.45 1.55
N SER A 15 7.23 -4.50 0.75
CA SER A 15 7.08 -5.88 1.23
C SER A 15 8.46 -6.54 1.22
N ALA A 16 8.94 -6.99 2.38
CA ALA A 16 10.11 -7.87 2.45
C ALA A 16 9.63 -9.31 2.67
N ILE A 17 9.87 -10.16 1.67
CA ILE A 17 9.49 -11.58 1.72
C ILE A 17 10.54 -12.41 2.48
N SER A 18 11.62 -11.83 3.04
CA SER A 18 12.47 -12.61 3.96
C SER A 18 13.19 -11.73 4.97
N GLY A 19 13.17 -12.15 6.24
CA GLY A 19 13.74 -11.46 7.41
C GLY A 19 15.27 -11.34 7.44
N LYS A 20 15.97 -11.56 6.33
CA LYS A 20 17.42 -11.33 6.22
C LYS A 20 17.70 -10.10 5.35
N ILE A 21 17.79 -8.94 5.99
CA ILE A 21 18.61 -7.83 5.48
C ILE A 21 20.08 -8.19 5.74
N LYS A 22 20.57 -9.27 5.11
CA LYS A 22 22.01 -9.54 5.04
C LYS A 22 22.44 -9.10 3.64
N ASP A 23 23.22 -8.02 3.62
CA ASP A 23 23.90 -7.44 2.47
C ASP A 23 22.98 -7.02 1.31
N VAL A 24 22.68 -5.72 1.30
CA VAL A 24 22.04 -5.03 0.19
C VAL A 24 23.00 -5.07 -1.02
N SER A 25 22.89 -6.09 -1.88
CA SER A 25 23.34 -6.02 -3.29
C SER A 25 22.84 -7.21 -4.15
N PRO A 26 22.35 -6.97 -5.38
CA PRO A 26 21.70 -5.75 -5.83
C PRO A 26 20.30 -5.72 -5.23
N LEU A 27 19.82 -4.51 -4.96
CA LEU A 27 18.40 -4.19 -4.87
C LEU A 27 17.61 -5.16 -5.77
N ILE A 28 16.54 -5.77 -5.26
CA ILE A 28 15.43 -6.20 -6.11
C ILE A 28 15.22 -5.00 -7.06
N SER A 29 15.63 -5.13 -8.33
CA SER A 29 16.05 -3.95 -9.13
C SER A 29 14.91 -2.95 -9.33
N THR A 30 13.70 -3.40 -9.06
CA THR A 30 12.55 -2.57 -8.79
C THR A 30 11.74 -3.31 -7.71
N PRO A 31 11.50 -2.74 -6.51
CA PRO A 31 10.45 -3.26 -5.63
C PRO A 31 9.15 -3.40 -6.44
N PRO A 32 8.24 -4.35 -6.13
CA PRO A 32 6.94 -4.36 -6.77
C PRO A 32 6.35 -2.97 -6.57
N TYR A 33 6.22 -2.22 -7.67
CA TYR A 33 5.72 -0.88 -7.57
C TYR A 33 4.27 -0.99 -7.13
N TYR A 34 3.98 -0.52 -5.92
CA TYR A 34 2.61 -0.41 -5.48
C TYR A 34 1.87 0.53 -6.44
N PRO A 35 0.76 0.09 -7.03
CA PRO A 35 0.01 0.88 -7.99
C PRO A 35 -0.37 2.24 -7.40
N CYS A 36 0.23 3.29 -7.94
CA CYS A 36 -0.24 4.64 -7.73
C CYS A 36 -1.24 5.02 -8.82
N PHE A 37 -1.88 6.16 -8.60
CA PHE A 37 -2.89 6.71 -9.48
C PHE A 37 -2.44 6.72 -10.94
N LEU A 38 -3.09 5.90 -11.77
CA LEU A 38 -2.94 5.91 -13.21
C LEU A 38 -4.28 6.21 -13.86
N SER A 39 -4.45 7.46 -14.24
CA SER A 39 -5.34 7.81 -15.32
C SER A 39 -4.78 7.20 -16.62
N GLY A 40 -5.26 6.02 -17.00
CA GLY A 40 -5.41 5.71 -18.43
C GLY A 40 -4.70 4.49 -19.00
N ASN A 41 -3.86 3.73 -18.30
CA ASN A 41 -3.25 2.55 -18.92
C ASN A 41 -2.74 1.48 -17.91
N PRO A 42 -3.32 0.26 -17.86
CA PRO A 42 -2.98 -0.77 -16.86
C PRO A 42 -1.55 -1.34 -16.98
N GLY A 43 -0.85 -1.09 -18.09
CA GLY A 43 0.56 -1.50 -18.27
C GLY A 43 1.60 -0.64 -17.53
N TRP A 44 1.19 0.49 -16.95
CA TRP A 44 2.11 1.50 -16.36
C TRP A 44 2.12 1.51 -14.84
N VAL A 45 1.43 0.54 -14.24
CA VAL A 45 1.20 0.40 -12.81
C VAL A 45 2.53 0.51 -12.07
N GLY A 46 2.73 1.66 -11.42
CA GLY A 46 3.86 1.92 -10.55
C GLY A 46 5.02 2.78 -11.06
N GLN A 47 5.22 2.93 -12.37
CA GLN A 47 6.39 3.65 -12.89
C GLN A 47 6.29 5.18 -12.78
N THR A 48 5.09 5.74 -12.66
CA THR A 48 4.85 7.20 -12.73
C THR A 48 4.26 7.80 -11.47
N CYS A 49 4.27 7.07 -10.34
CA CYS A 49 3.81 7.56 -9.04
C CYS A 49 4.40 8.93 -8.69
N HIS A 50 5.71 9.08 -8.88
CA HIS A 50 6.46 10.30 -8.61
C HIS A 50 6.08 11.48 -9.52
N LEU A 51 5.53 11.23 -10.70
CA LEU A 51 5.15 12.28 -11.66
C LEU A 51 3.81 12.92 -11.33
N ASN A 52 2.89 12.14 -10.76
CA ASN A 52 1.58 12.63 -10.31
C ASN A 52 1.57 13.01 -8.83
N TYR A 53 2.66 12.71 -8.11
CA TYR A 53 2.85 13.19 -6.74
C TYR A 53 3.09 14.69 -6.77
N ASN A 54 2.01 15.45 -6.66
CA ASN A 54 2.12 16.89 -6.59
C ASN A 54 2.67 17.27 -5.21
N HIS A 55 4.00 17.34 -5.08
CA HIS A 55 4.73 17.86 -3.90
C HIS A 55 4.40 19.34 -3.56
N LEU A 56 3.34 19.92 -4.14
CA LEU A 56 2.77 21.21 -3.76
C LEU A 56 1.39 21.07 -3.07
N GLN A 57 0.80 19.88 -3.01
CA GLN A 57 -0.37 19.63 -2.17
C GLN A 57 -0.02 19.86 -0.70
N LYS A 58 -1.01 20.26 0.09
CA LYS A 58 -0.78 20.85 1.42
C LYS A 58 -0.94 19.87 2.56
N TYR A 59 -1.70 18.83 2.30
CA TYR A 59 -1.95 17.73 3.18
C TYR A 59 -2.14 16.55 2.27
N TYR A 60 -1.64 15.43 2.74
CA TYR A 60 -2.10 14.17 2.25
C TYR A 60 -2.86 13.50 3.38
N ARG A 61 -3.87 12.71 3.07
CA ARG A 61 -4.62 11.98 4.09
C ARG A 61 -4.55 10.50 3.78
N PHE A 62 -4.44 9.68 4.81
CA PHE A 62 -4.76 8.27 4.67
C PHE A 62 -6.28 8.13 4.65
N GLY A 63 -6.76 7.28 3.74
CA GLY A 63 -8.17 6.93 3.64
C GLY A 63 -9.01 7.95 2.87
N THR A 64 -10.31 7.91 3.15
CA THR A 64 -11.36 8.41 2.25
C THR A 64 -11.46 9.94 2.23
N THR A 65 -10.70 10.59 1.35
CA THR A 65 -11.10 11.89 0.79
C THR A 65 -11.94 11.67 -0.46
N ARG A 66 -12.73 12.68 -0.83
CA ARG A 66 -13.53 12.68 -2.07
C ARG A 66 -12.66 12.65 -3.33
N GLU A 67 -11.39 13.02 -3.21
CA GLU A 67 -10.44 13.18 -4.30
C GLU A 67 -9.33 12.11 -4.22
N PRO A 68 -9.41 11.04 -5.02
CA PRO A 68 -8.48 9.92 -4.92
C PRO A 68 -7.04 10.24 -5.37
N GLU A 69 -6.84 11.36 -6.05
CA GLU A 69 -5.53 11.84 -6.49
C GLU A 69 -4.74 12.51 -5.34
N GLU A 70 -5.43 12.91 -4.26
CA GLU A 70 -4.81 13.47 -3.05
C GLU A 70 -4.41 12.38 -2.02
N ARG A 71 -4.50 11.10 -2.42
CA ARG A 71 -4.22 9.96 -1.54
C ARG A 71 -2.75 9.58 -1.62
N ILE A 72 -2.07 9.50 -0.48
CA ILE A 72 -0.76 8.83 -0.41
C ILE A 72 -0.93 7.32 -0.45
N ASN A 73 -1.98 6.79 0.19
CA ASN A 73 -2.17 5.37 0.28
C ASN A 73 -3.55 4.91 -0.20
N PRO A 74 -3.59 3.79 -0.92
CA PRO A 74 -4.84 3.19 -1.38
C PRO A 74 -5.67 2.67 -0.21
N ASP A 75 -6.99 2.71 -0.35
CA ASP A 75 -7.89 2.00 0.57
C ASP A 75 -7.59 0.50 0.54
N LEU A 76 -7.81 -0.21 1.64
CA LEU A 76 -7.59 -1.66 1.68
C LEU A 76 -8.52 -2.39 0.70
N CYS A 77 -9.81 -2.02 0.71
CA CYS A 77 -10.87 -2.74 0.00
C CYS A 77 -11.58 -1.92 -1.06
N LYS A 78 -12.16 -2.65 -2.04
CA LYS A 78 -12.75 -2.07 -3.25
C LYS A 78 -14.25 -1.74 -3.15
N GLU A 79 -14.94 -2.24 -2.13
CA GLU A 79 -16.39 -2.04 -1.92
C GLU A 79 -16.66 -1.36 -0.58
N VAL A 80 -17.86 -0.82 -0.36
CA VAL A 80 -18.27 -0.32 0.97
C VAL A 80 -18.92 -1.45 1.73
N ILE A 81 -18.25 -1.96 2.75
CA ILE A 81 -18.90 -2.76 3.79
C ILE A 81 -19.27 -1.80 4.94
N SER A 82 -20.42 -1.99 5.58
CA SER A 82 -21.07 -1.07 6.53
C SER A 82 -20.17 -0.53 7.68
N ILE A 83 -20.41 0.74 8.08
CA ILE A 83 -19.63 1.65 8.93
C ILE A 83 -19.48 1.22 10.41
N ALA A 84 -20.09 0.12 10.84
CA ALA A 84 -20.16 -0.23 12.26
C ALA A 84 -18.90 -0.91 12.82
N ASP A 85 -18.09 -1.56 12.00
CA ASP A 85 -16.92 -2.34 12.44
C ASP A 85 -15.81 -2.23 11.41
N TYR A 86 -14.83 -1.33 11.65
CA TYR A 86 -13.57 -1.19 10.89
C TYR A 86 -13.65 -1.70 9.45
N SER A 87 -14.57 -1.08 8.72
CA SER A 87 -15.03 -1.67 7.50
C SER A 87 -14.11 -1.26 6.38
N CYS A 88 -13.79 -2.28 5.61
CA CYS A 88 -13.06 -2.22 4.39
C CYS A 88 -13.89 -1.43 3.36
N GLY A 89 -14.00 -0.12 3.54
CA GLY A 89 -15.03 0.70 2.91
C GLY A 89 -14.46 1.87 2.14
N CYS A 90 -14.68 1.89 0.83
CA CYS A 90 -14.31 3.00 -0.02
C CYS A 90 -15.55 3.79 -0.44
N SER A 91 -15.68 5.05 0.00
CA SER A 91 -16.93 5.83 -0.05
C SER A 91 -17.52 6.09 -1.44
N ASN A 92 -16.82 5.75 -2.52
CA ASN A 92 -17.24 5.99 -3.91
C ASN A 92 -16.67 4.91 -4.84
N VAL A 93 -17.53 4.11 -5.48
CA VAL A 93 -17.18 2.98 -6.37
C VAL A 93 -16.11 3.35 -7.42
N GLN A 94 -16.15 4.58 -7.95
CA GLN A 94 -15.18 5.06 -8.94
C GLN A 94 -13.75 5.14 -8.36
N ASN A 95 -13.62 5.48 -7.07
CA ASN A 95 -12.34 5.68 -6.39
C ASN A 95 -11.73 4.36 -5.91
N CYS A 96 -12.51 3.28 -5.85
CA CYS A 96 -12.10 2.01 -5.27
C CYS A 96 -11.33 1.10 -6.23
N LYS A 97 -11.28 1.49 -7.51
CA LYS A 97 -10.43 0.86 -8.54
C LYS A 97 -8.96 0.81 -8.12
N TYR A 98 -8.55 1.71 -7.22
CA TYR A 98 -7.18 1.82 -6.74
C TYR A 98 -6.98 1.24 -5.35
N SER A 99 -7.92 0.47 -4.80
CA SER A 99 -7.70 -0.20 -3.51
C SER A 99 -6.62 -1.29 -3.62
N ILE A 100 -5.96 -1.64 -2.51
CA ILE A 100 -4.99 -2.75 -2.46
C ILE A 100 -5.65 -4.04 -2.95
N GLN A 101 -6.91 -4.27 -2.58
CA GLN A 101 -7.70 -5.39 -3.08
C GLN A 101 -7.80 -5.41 -4.61
N ALA A 102 -8.28 -4.32 -5.22
CA ALA A 102 -8.46 -4.24 -6.68
C ALA A 102 -7.12 -4.38 -7.43
N GLN A 103 -6.06 -3.81 -6.85
CA GLN A 103 -4.70 -3.90 -7.36
C GLN A 103 -4.16 -5.34 -7.36
N LEU A 104 -4.35 -6.05 -6.23
CA LEU A 104 -3.93 -7.43 -6.09
C LEU A 104 -4.73 -8.36 -7.00
N GLU A 105 -6.05 -8.14 -7.12
CA GLU A 105 -6.91 -8.86 -8.07
C GLU A 105 -6.40 -8.69 -9.51
N ALA A 106 -6.17 -7.44 -9.95
CA ALA A 106 -5.67 -7.17 -11.30
C ALA A 106 -4.28 -7.77 -11.53
N PHE A 107 -3.41 -7.78 -10.52
CA PHE A 107 -2.10 -8.43 -10.60
C PHE A 107 -2.25 -9.94 -10.80
N ILE A 108 -3.09 -10.60 -9.99
CA ILE A 108 -3.35 -12.04 -10.06
C ILE A 108 -3.95 -12.42 -11.42
N GLU A 109 -4.94 -11.67 -11.92
CA GLU A 109 -5.55 -11.90 -13.23
C GLU A 109 -4.50 -11.84 -14.35
N ASN A 110 -3.69 -10.77 -14.38
CA ASN A 110 -2.67 -10.56 -15.40
C ASN A 110 -1.53 -11.58 -15.31
N LYS A 111 -1.12 -11.96 -14.10
CA LYS A 111 -0.03 -12.92 -13.90
C LYS A 111 -0.48 -14.33 -14.23
N THR A 112 -1.70 -14.72 -13.84
CA THR A 112 -2.29 -16.02 -14.17
C THR A 112 -2.36 -16.21 -15.68
N ALA A 113 -2.83 -15.21 -16.42
CA ALA A 113 -2.90 -15.25 -17.88
C ALA A 113 -1.54 -15.51 -18.55
N LYS A 114 -0.43 -15.05 -17.94
CA LYS A 114 0.93 -15.24 -18.45
C LYS A 114 1.56 -16.57 -18.04
N CYS A 115 1.04 -17.23 -17.01
CA CYS A 115 1.63 -18.46 -16.47
C CYS A 115 0.97 -19.73 -17.04
N VAL A 116 -0.17 -19.60 -17.70
CA VAL A 116 -0.88 -20.74 -18.29
C VAL A 116 -0.34 -21.01 -19.68
N ASP A 117 0.09 -22.25 -19.91
CA ASP A 117 0.52 -22.75 -21.22
C ASP A 117 -0.27 -24.01 -21.58
N PHE A 118 -1.03 -23.94 -22.68
CA PHE A 118 -1.79 -25.07 -23.22
C PHE A 118 -1.09 -25.77 -24.39
N SER A 119 0.15 -25.38 -24.71
CA SER A 119 0.91 -25.92 -25.86
C SER A 119 1.09 -27.44 -25.83
N SER A 120 1.07 -28.04 -24.63
CA SER A 120 1.18 -29.49 -24.43
C SER A 120 -0.09 -30.26 -24.85
N PHE A 121 -1.23 -29.60 -25.02
CA PHE A 121 -2.51 -30.22 -25.38
C PHE A 121 -2.75 -30.17 -26.90
N ILE A 122 -1.88 -30.83 -27.68
CA ILE A 122 -1.86 -30.74 -29.16
C ILE A 122 -3.17 -31.18 -29.86
N GLU A 123 -3.97 -32.02 -29.23
CA GLU A 123 -5.24 -32.52 -29.80
C GLU A 123 -6.43 -31.56 -29.55
N TYR A 124 -6.22 -30.53 -28.74
CA TYR A 124 -7.26 -29.61 -28.27
C TYR A 124 -6.91 -28.17 -28.64
N ASN A 125 -7.84 -27.46 -29.28
CA ASN A 125 -7.72 -26.02 -29.39
C ASN A 125 -8.35 -25.37 -28.16
N ILE A 126 -7.52 -24.99 -27.19
CA ILE A 126 -7.93 -24.40 -25.92
C ILE A 126 -7.74 -22.89 -25.97
N THR A 127 -8.82 -22.14 -25.74
CA THR A 127 -8.76 -20.68 -25.60
C THR A 127 -9.22 -20.24 -24.21
N THR A 128 -8.62 -19.17 -23.70
CA THR A 128 -8.96 -18.60 -22.38
C THR A 128 -9.96 -17.46 -22.53
N GLY A 129 -10.97 -17.43 -21.66
CA GLY A 129 -11.80 -16.25 -21.46
C GLY A 129 -11.15 -15.24 -20.50
N LYS A 130 -11.94 -14.26 -20.07
CA LYS A 130 -11.50 -13.26 -19.09
C LYS A 130 -11.37 -13.90 -17.70
N ILE A 131 -10.15 -13.94 -17.18
CA ILE A 131 -9.86 -14.35 -15.80
C ILE A 131 -10.47 -13.34 -14.84
N LYS A 132 -11.07 -13.83 -13.75
CA LYS A 132 -11.57 -12.98 -12.67
C LYS A 132 -10.98 -13.44 -11.35
N ALA A 133 -10.31 -12.53 -10.64
CA ALA A 133 -9.85 -12.78 -9.27
C ALA A 133 -10.75 -12.06 -8.27
N ASN A 134 -10.93 -12.67 -7.10
CA ASN A 134 -11.60 -12.05 -5.96
C ASN A 134 -10.73 -12.27 -4.72
N VAL A 135 -10.25 -11.18 -4.14
CA VAL A 135 -9.42 -11.17 -2.95
C VAL A 135 -10.28 -10.74 -1.77
N THR A 136 -10.21 -11.47 -0.66
CA THR A 136 -10.86 -11.11 0.61
C THR A 136 -9.82 -11.02 1.72
N PHE A 137 -9.78 -9.87 2.40
CA PHE A 137 -8.94 -9.65 3.57
C PHE A 137 -9.72 -9.98 4.85
N GLY A 138 -9.48 -11.17 5.40
CA GLY A 138 -9.95 -11.56 6.72
C GLY A 138 -9.14 -10.90 7.84
N ASN A 139 -9.54 -11.13 9.09
CA ASN A 139 -8.75 -10.72 10.24
C ASN A 139 -7.50 -11.60 10.40
N ASP A 140 -7.62 -12.88 10.04
CA ASP A 140 -6.57 -13.90 10.25
C ASP A 140 -5.96 -14.44 8.95
N ASP A 141 -6.54 -14.08 7.80
CA ASP A 141 -6.12 -14.59 6.51
C ASP A 141 -6.38 -13.62 5.36
N VAL A 142 -5.77 -13.96 4.22
CA VAL A 142 -6.07 -13.40 2.90
C VAL A 142 -6.48 -14.55 2.01
N SER A 143 -7.72 -14.55 1.54
CA SER A 143 -8.24 -15.57 0.64
C SER A 143 -8.37 -15.04 -0.77
N VAL A 144 -8.02 -15.88 -1.74
CA VAL A 144 -8.07 -15.57 -3.16
C VAL A 144 -8.88 -16.63 -3.87
N LYS A 145 -9.91 -16.21 -4.59
CA LYS A 145 -10.67 -17.05 -5.50
C LYS A 145 -10.43 -16.60 -6.94
N ILE A 146 -10.17 -17.54 -7.84
CA ILE A 146 -9.99 -17.27 -9.27
C ILE A 146 -11.03 -18.08 -10.07
N ASP A 147 -11.79 -17.38 -10.90
CA ASP A 147 -12.64 -17.97 -11.92
C ASP A 147 -11.88 -17.90 -13.26
N PHE A 148 -11.49 -19.06 -13.79
CA PHE A 148 -10.68 -19.20 -15.00
C PHE A 148 -11.47 -19.91 -16.11
N PRO A 149 -12.20 -19.15 -16.95
CA PRO A 149 -12.97 -19.72 -18.05
C PRO A 149 -12.06 -20.19 -19.19
N ILE A 150 -12.25 -21.43 -19.63
CA ILE A 150 -11.60 -22.01 -20.81
C ILE A 150 -12.65 -22.52 -21.79
N THR A 151 -12.35 -22.44 -23.08
CA THR A 151 -13.13 -23.04 -24.15
C THR A 151 -12.28 -24.09 -24.84
N ILE A 152 -12.76 -25.33 -24.82
CA ILE A 152 -12.06 -26.48 -25.42
C ILE A 152 -12.77 -26.85 -26.71
N MET A 153 -12.05 -26.85 -27.82
CA MET A 153 -12.55 -27.25 -29.13
C MET A 153 -11.85 -28.52 -29.59
N ILE A 154 -12.64 -29.58 -29.82
CA ILE A 154 -12.20 -30.87 -30.36
C ILE A 154 -12.70 -30.96 -31.79
N LYS A 155 -11.86 -31.42 -32.72
CA LYS A 155 -12.24 -31.53 -34.14
C LYS A 155 -13.48 -32.42 -34.30
N GLY A 156 -14.53 -31.88 -34.90
CA GLY A 156 -15.80 -32.58 -35.14
C GLY A 156 -16.82 -32.48 -34.00
N TYR A 157 -16.52 -31.79 -32.91
CA TYR A 157 -17.44 -31.60 -31.78
C TYR A 157 -17.73 -30.11 -31.54
N GLN A 158 -18.86 -29.84 -30.88
CA GLN A 158 -19.20 -28.48 -30.45
C GLN A 158 -18.24 -28.00 -29.35
N PRO A 159 -17.83 -26.71 -29.35
CA PRO A 159 -16.98 -26.16 -28.31
C PRO A 159 -17.60 -26.31 -26.92
N VAL A 160 -16.80 -26.72 -25.94
CA VAL A 160 -17.23 -26.86 -24.54
C VAL A 160 -16.59 -25.77 -23.70
N ILE A 161 -17.43 -24.96 -23.06
CA ILE A 161 -16.99 -23.93 -22.11
C ILE A 161 -16.97 -24.53 -20.70
N ARG A 162 -15.86 -24.32 -19.99
CA ARG A 162 -15.67 -24.72 -18.59
C ARG A 162 -15.14 -23.54 -17.80
N ILE A 163 -15.65 -23.36 -16.59
CA ILE A 163 -15.11 -22.39 -15.64
C ILE A 163 -14.36 -23.18 -14.59
N LEU A 164 -13.03 -23.07 -14.61
CA LEU A 164 -12.17 -23.66 -13.59
C LEU A 164 -12.14 -22.73 -12.39
N ASN A 165 -12.43 -23.25 -11.21
CA ASN A 165 -12.39 -22.47 -9.97
C ASN A 165 -11.14 -22.85 -9.19
N PHE A 166 -10.31 -21.87 -8.87
CA PHE A 166 -9.16 -22.04 -7.99
C PHE A 166 -9.36 -21.21 -6.73
N TYR A 167 -8.80 -21.71 -5.63
CA TYR A 167 -8.92 -21.07 -4.33
C TYR A 167 -7.64 -21.30 -3.52
N THR A 168 -7.15 -20.25 -2.88
CA THR A 168 -6.04 -20.33 -1.91
C THR A 168 -6.31 -19.42 -0.72
N ILE A 169 -5.73 -19.77 0.43
CA ILE A 169 -5.77 -18.99 1.67
C ILE A 169 -4.34 -18.83 2.16
N GLU A 170 -3.90 -17.59 2.30
CA GLU A 170 -2.67 -17.26 3.01
C GLU A 170 -3.01 -16.82 4.43
N ARG A 171 -2.45 -17.49 5.43
CA ARG A 171 -2.70 -17.19 6.86
C ARG A 171 -1.88 -16.01 7.33
N VAL A 172 -2.17 -14.84 6.75
CA VAL A 172 -1.54 -13.57 7.11
C VAL A 172 -2.60 -12.56 7.54
N ARG A 173 -2.37 -11.92 8.70
CA ARG A 173 -3.26 -10.91 9.29
C ARG A 173 -3.09 -9.54 8.63
N PHE A 174 -3.08 -9.51 7.30
CA PHE A 174 -2.75 -8.31 6.52
C PHE A 174 -3.62 -7.11 6.90
N LYS A 175 -4.91 -7.35 7.16
CA LYS A 175 -5.85 -6.33 7.59
C LYS A 175 -5.40 -5.64 8.89
N ASN A 176 -5.01 -6.42 9.90
CA ASN A 176 -4.58 -5.90 11.20
C ASN A 176 -3.26 -5.12 11.07
N VAL A 177 -2.30 -5.64 10.31
CA VAL A 177 -1.02 -4.97 10.04
C VAL A 177 -1.24 -3.66 9.28
N PHE A 178 -2.15 -3.66 8.30
CA PHE A 178 -2.52 -2.45 7.55
C PHE A 178 -3.21 -1.41 8.44
N ASP A 179 -4.09 -1.84 9.34
CA ASP A 179 -4.75 -0.96 10.30
C ASP A 179 -3.74 -0.29 11.25
N VAL A 180 -2.75 -1.04 11.75
CA VAL A 180 -1.63 -0.50 12.54
C VAL A 180 -0.84 0.53 11.72
N ALA A 181 -0.48 0.21 10.47
CA ALA A 181 0.22 1.14 9.58
C ALA A 181 -0.55 2.44 9.39
N ARG A 182 -1.85 2.33 9.08
CA ARG A 182 -2.73 3.48 8.89
C ARG A 182 -2.79 4.36 10.14
N ASN A 183 -2.91 3.77 11.33
CA ASN A 183 -3.00 4.51 12.58
C ASN A 183 -1.69 5.23 12.93
N ILE A 184 -0.54 4.53 12.80
CA ILE A 184 0.79 5.13 12.99
C ILE A 184 0.97 6.33 12.07
N ILE A 185 0.63 6.16 10.79
CA ILE A 185 0.89 7.21 9.83
C ILE A 185 -0.06 8.39 10.03
N ASN A 186 -1.35 8.15 10.28
CA ASN A 186 -2.28 9.22 10.63
C ASN A 186 -1.84 10.02 11.85
N LYS A 187 -1.31 9.33 12.87
CA LYS A 187 -0.83 9.99 14.08
C LYS A 187 0.45 10.78 13.81
N ASP A 188 1.41 10.21 13.08
CA ASP A 188 2.65 10.89 12.67
C ASP A 188 2.39 12.16 11.85
N MET A 189 1.35 12.16 11.02
CA MET A 189 0.96 13.32 10.21
C MET A 189 0.22 14.40 11.01
N SER A 190 -0.46 14.04 12.11
CA SER A 190 -1.29 14.97 12.88
C SER A 190 -0.63 15.45 14.17
N ASP A 191 0.42 14.77 14.63
CA ASP A 191 1.07 15.01 15.91
C ASP A 191 2.59 15.08 15.77
N VAL A 192 3.15 16.28 15.92
CA VAL A 192 4.60 16.54 15.85
C VAL A 192 5.37 15.80 16.93
N GLU A 193 4.76 15.44 18.06
CA GLU A 193 5.44 14.78 19.18
C GLU A 193 5.45 13.25 19.03
N PHE A 194 4.56 12.70 18.19
CA PHE A 194 4.38 11.25 18.02
C PHE A 194 5.63 10.49 17.53
N ARG A 195 6.11 9.54 18.33
CA ARG A 195 7.24 8.68 18.02
C ARG A 195 6.74 7.29 17.65
N ALA A 196 6.81 6.96 16.36
CA ALA A 196 6.28 5.70 15.82
C ALA A 196 6.67 4.44 16.64
N GLU A 197 7.91 4.32 17.10
CA GLU A 197 8.34 3.16 17.91
C GLU A 197 7.77 3.21 19.33
N GLU A 198 7.97 4.31 20.06
CA GLU A 198 7.58 4.48 21.46
C GLU A 198 6.05 4.53 21.67
N ASP A 199 5.33 5.14 20.74
CA ASP A 199 3.89 5.38 20.84
C ASP A 199 3.05 4.35 20.07
N SER A 200 3.66 3.47 19.27
CA SER A 200 2.93 2.39 18.58
C SER A 200 2.21 1.39 19.48
N PRO A 201 2.62 1.12 20.75
CA PRO A 201 1.91 0.18 21.61
C PRO A 201 0.41 0.50 21.75
N GLN A 202 0.01 1.77 21.67
CA GLN A 202 -1.41 2.15 21.71
C GLN A 202 -2.22 1.58 20.53
N PHE A 203 -1.58 1.27 19.41
CA PHE A 203 -2.19 0.69 18.21
C PHE A 203 -1.98 -0.82 18.11
N THR A 204 -0.88 -1.34 18.66
CA THR A 204 -0.58 -2.77 18.61
C THR A 204 -1.16 -3.56 19.77
N ASN A 205 -1.48 -2.96 20.92
CA ASN A 205 -2.06 -3.68 22.06
C ASN A 205 -3.42 -4.32 21.75
N VAL A 206 -4.12 -3.86 20.71
CA VAL A 206 -5.35 -4.46 20.20
C VAL A 206 -5.09 -5.75 19.41
N TYR A 207 -3.86 -5.92 18.91
CA TYR A 207 -3.43 -7.02 18.07
C TYR A 207 -2.22 -7.70 18.69
N GLU A 208 -2.46 -8.78 19.44
CA GLU A 208 -1.38 -9.58 20.03
C GLU A 208 -0.29 -9.90 18.99
N GLU A 209 0.97 -9.84 19.41
CA GLU A 209 2.12 -10.26 18.62
C GLU A 209 2.35 -9.44 17.33
N ILE A 210 1.89 -8.19 17.31
CA ILE A 210 2.34 -7.18 16.36
C ILE A 210 3.30 -6.22 17.05
N SER A 211 4.50 -6.05 16.50
CA SER A 211 5.49 -5.08 16.99
C SER A 211 5.85 -4.08 15.90
N VAL A 212 6.40 -2.94 16.31
CA VAL A 212 6.85 -1.89 15.41
C VAL A 212 8.31 -1.60 15.70
N GLU A 213 9.12 -1.61 14.65
CA GLU A 213 10.52 -1.21 14.70
C GLU A 213 10.73 0.02 13.82
N LYS A 214 11.61 0.92 14.25
CA LYS A 214 12.03 2.06 13.45
C LYS A 214 13.52 1.97 13.18
N LYS A 215 13.91 2.18 11.93
CA LYS A 215 15.32 2.30 11.53
C LYS A 215 15.54 3.61 10.80
N ASP A 216 16.37 4.47 11.38
CA ASP A 216 16.82 5.71 10.72
C ASP A 216 17.95 5.41 9.73
N PHE A 217 17.88 5.99 8.53
CA PHE A 217 18.86 5.79 7.45
C PHE A 217 19.63 7.07 7.12
N LEU A 218 18.93 8.19 7.04
CA LEU A 218 19.46 9.51 6.76
C LEU A 218 18.85 10.51 7.76
N PRO A 219 19.42 11.72 7.91
CA PRO A 219 18.73 12.81 8.59
C PRO A 219 17.31 12.94 8.01
N ASN A 220 16.30 12.81 8.87
CA ASN A 220 14.88 12.94 8.50
C ASN A 220 14.32 11.84 7.58
N THR A 221 15.03 10.72 7.40
CA THR A 221 14.50 9.53 6.70
C THR A 221 14.55 8.30 7.60
N SER A 222 13.39 7.66 7.75
CA SER A 222 13.24 6.46 8.57
C SER A 222 12.39 5.41 7.88
N ILE A 223 12.75 4.14 8.03
CA ILE A 223 11.88 3.01 7.68
C ILE A 223 11.20 2.54 8.96
N VAL A 224 9.87 2.48 8.93
CA VAL A 224 9.06 1.85 9.96
C VAL A 224 8.71 0.45 9.49
N LYS A 225 8.97 -0.55 10.32
CA LYS A 225 8.58 -1.94 10.10
C LYS A 225 7.48 -2.30 11.08
N ILE A 226 6.48 -3.00 10.59
CA ILE A 226 5.44 -3.63 11.40
C ILE A 226 5.63 -5.12 11.21
N ILE A 227 5.92 -5.81 12.31
CA ILE A 227 6.25 -7.23 12.33
C ILE A 227 5.09 -7.94 13.00
N ASP A 228 4.53 -8.94 12.32
CA ASP A 228 3.52 -9.83 12.86
C ASP A 228 4.14 -11.22 13.03
N SER A 229 4.38 -11.63 14.28
CA SER A 229 5.01 -12.92 14.58
C SER A 229 4.06 -14.12 14.52
N LYS A 230 2.73 -13.90 14.50
CA LYS A 230 1.74 -14.97 14.29
C LYS A 230 1.56 -15.31 12.82
N SER A 231 1.72 -14.33 11.94
CA SER A 231 1.68 -14.53 10.49
C SER A 231 3.04 -14.96 9.96
N LYS A 232 3.07 -16.02 9.15
CA LYS A 232 4.32 -16.52 8.55
C LYS A 232 4.22 -16.53 7.04
N ILE A 233 5.27 -16.09 6.36
CA ILE A 233 5.49 -16.31 4.93
C ILE A 233 6.83 -17.02 4.79
N ASP A 234 6.85 -18.18 4.14
CA ASP A 234 8.04 -19.03 3.97
C ASP A 234 8.77 -19.37 5.29
N GLY A 235 8.01 -19.48 6.38
CA GLY A 235 8.53 -19.78 7.72
C GLY A 235 9.04 -18.58 8.51
N GLU A 236 9.12 -17.41 7.89
CA GLU A 236 9.58 -16.15 8.50
C GLU A 236 8.39 -15.27 8.93
N ASP A 237 8.60 -14.39 9.92
CA ASP A 237 7.59 -13.43 10.36
C ASP A 237 7.13 -12.54 9.21
N TYR A 238 5.83 -12.26 9.16
CA TYR A 238 5.29 -11.32 8.19
C TYR A 238 5.71 -9.90 8.53
N VAL A 239 6.35 -9.21 7.57
CA VAL A 239 6.84 -7.84 7.76
C VAL A 239 6.21 -6.92 6.72
N PHE A 240 5.55 -5.88 7.20
CA PHE A 240 5.12 -4.74 6.40
C PHE A 240 6.00 -3.54 6.71
N MET A 241 6.51 -2.86 5.68
CA MET A 241 7.37 -1.70 5.89
C MET A 241 6.86 -0.50 5.14
N PHE A 242 7.08 0.69 5.71
CA PHE A 242 6.96 1.93 4.98
C PHE A 242 8.11 2.87 5.31
N ALA A 243 8.59 3.59 4.29
CA ALA A 243 9.51 4.69 4.48
C ALA A 243 8.75 5.97 4.83
N ARG A 244 9.39 6.81 5.61
CA ARG A 244 8.98 8.17 5.93
C ARG A 244 10.15 9.10 5.64
N GLU A 245 9.89 10.14 4.87
CA GLU A 245 10.82 11.23 4.61
C GLU A 245 10.22 12.54 5.10
N ASN A 246 10.99 13.35 5.84
CA ASN A 246 10.61 14.66 6.37
C ASN A 246 9.43 14.62 7.36
N ARG A 247 9.72 14.57 8.67
CA ARG A 247 8.70 14.71 9.72
C ARG A 247 8.29 16.17 9.86
N HIS A 248 6.99 16.43 10.03
CA HIS A 248 6.52 17.78 10.33
C HIS A 248 6.93 18.21 11.75
N PRO A 249 7.32 19.49 11.96
CA PRO A 249 7.63 20.47 10.94
C PRO A 249 9.00 20.15 10.33
N ALA A 250 9.07 20.13 9.01
CA ALA A 250 10.34 19.98 8.31
C ALA A 250 11.16 21.27 8.51
N LEU A 251 11.92 21.34 9.61
CA LEU A 251 12.81 22.47 9.93
C LEU A 251 13.91 22.64 8.86
N ASP A 252 14.09 21.67 7.96
CA ASP A 252 15.04 21.70 6.86
C ASP A 252 14.81 22.85 5.85
N TYR A 253 13.67 23.56 5.94
CA TYR A 253 13.40 24.76 5.14
C TYR A 253 13.65 26.11 5.85
N PHE A 254 14.29 26.12 7.03
CA PHE A 254 14.94 27.35 7.51
C PHE A 254 16.14 27.64 6.61
N LYS A 255 15.94 28.52 5.62
CA LYS A 255 17.03 28.98 4.76
C LYS A 255 18.16 29.55 5.62
N LYS A 256 19.36 29.01 5.35
CA LYS A 256 20.71 29.54 5.61
C LYS A 256 20.88 31.00 5.09
N HIS A 257 20.16 31.97 5.64
CA HIS A 257 20.64 33.36 5.65
C HIS A 257 21.07 33.71 7.08
N PRO A 258 22.33 33.36 7.43
CA PRO A 258 22.86 33.33 8.80
C PRO A 258 23.23 34.72 9.33
N TYR A 259 22.52 35.78 8.93
CA TYR A 259 22.90 37.15 9.28
C TYR A 259 22.28 37.66 10.58
N SER A 260 21.55 36.82 11.32
CA SER A 260 21.24 37.10 12.72
C SER A 260 21.21 35.80 13.52
N ASN A 261 21.60 35.85 14.80
CA ASN A 261 21.83 34.69 15.67
C ASN A 261 20.56 33.89 16.03
N TYR A 262 19.46 34.06 15.29
CA TYR A 262 18.16 33.46 15.57
C TYR A 262 17.46 33.08 14.27
N ASN A 263 17.02 31.82 14.17
CA ASN A 263 16.19 31.36 13.05
C ASN A 263 14.71 31.79 13.20
N MET A 264 14.33 32.28 14.38
CA MET A 264 13.02 32.84 14.71
C MET A 264 13.17 33.73 15.95
N TYR A 265 12.60 34.94 15.92
CA TYR A 265 12.44 35.77 17.12
C TYR A 265 10.94 35.97 17.36
N VAL A 266 10.48 35.56 18.54
CA VAL A 266 9.09 35.76 18.97
C VAL A 266 9.07 37.01 19.83
N ILE A 267 8.37 38.05 19.39
CA ILE A 267 8.16 39.27 20.17
C ILE A 267 6.83 39.12 20.90
N ALA A 268 6.86 39.21 22.23
CA ALA A 268 5.65 39.16 23.04
C ALA A 268 4.63 40.21 22.56
N GLY A 269 3.40 39.77 22.25
CA GLY A 269 2.32 40.63 21.74
C GLY A 269 2.24 40.76 20.21
N LYS A 270 3.10 40.08 19.43
CA LYS A 270 2.94 39.96 17.98
C LYS A 270 2.56 38.55 17.56
N THR A 271 1.63 38.45 16.62
CA THR A 271 1.29 37.21 15.94
C THR A 271 2.44 36.79 15.02
N LEU A 272 2.75 35.50 15.00
CA LEU A 272 3.69 34.92 14.04
C LEU A 272 3.16 35.16 12.62
N GLU A 273 3.93 35.87 11.79
CA GLU A 273 3.70 36.01 10.34
C GLU A 273 4.62 35.08 9.54
#